data_AF-A0A2S2QQ39-F1
#
_entry.id   AF-A0A2S2QQ39-F1
#
_cell.length_a   1.000
_cell.length_b   1.000
_cell.length_c   1.000
_cell.angle_alpha   90.00
_cell.angle_beta   90.00
_cell.angle_gamma   90.00
#
_symmetry.space_group_name_H-M   'P 1'
#
loop_
_entity.id
_entity.type
_entity.pdbx_description
1 polymer ?
#
loop_
_entity_poly.entity_id
_entity_poly.type
_entity_poly.pdbx_seq_one_letter_code
_entity_poly.pdbx_strand_id
1 'polypeptide(L)'
;MVKAAKSIQAFYSKMVHITCLAHGLHRVCEKIRAEFPKVDELILNMKKVFLKAPARVELFRREAPETPLPPSPIITRWGTWLKAAMYYCENFKAIKKVVHLLDADDALSIGKVKKIMSETDLESNLAFIYTNYGFLTTIITCLETQGTLLTDAIKTVENVENKLNTIKCSKGITIYKKFEEVIAKNLGFKILTKISKVMLGEEITMDNLPEDISCDDLLYFKYAPISSVDVKRSFSVYKNMLADNRRSS
;
A
#
# COMPACT_ATOMS: atom_id res chain seq x y z
N MET A 1 16.34 6.33 9.37
CA MET A 1 15.41 5.92 10.44
C MET A 1 16.03 4.86 11.34
N VAL A 2 16.26 3.62 10.91
CA VAL A 2 16.75 2.53 11.79
C VAL A 2 18.02 2.87 12.57
N LYS A 3 19.07 3.41 11.94
CA LYS A 3 20.31 3.78 12.63
C LYS A 3 20.09 4.86 13.71
N ALA A 4 19.38 5.92 13.36
CA ALA A 4 19.06 7.01 14.29
C ALA A 4 18.19 6.51 15.46
N ALA A 5 17.22 5.65 15.18
CA ALA A 5 16.37 5.05 16.22
C ALA A 5 17.18 4.20 17.20
N LYS A 6 18.17 3.42 16.72
CA LYS A 6 19.11 2.70 17.59
C LYS A 6 19.90 3.65 18.50
N SER A 7 20.36 4.79 17.98
CA SER A 7 21.05 5.80 18.80
C SER A 7 20.13 6.43 19.85
N ILE A 8 18.87 6.69 19.52
CA ILE A 8 17.88 7.24 20.46
C ILE A 8 17.51 6.20 21.53
N GLN A 9 17.42 4.94 21.17
CA GLN A 9 17.09 3.85 22.10
C GLN A 9 18.07 3.73 23.27
N ALA A 10 19.33 4.17 23.09
CA ALA A 10 20.32 4.25 24.17
C ALA A 10 19.92 5.23 25.29
N PHE A 11 19.10 6.24 24.99
CA PHE A 11 18.57 7.22 25.95
C PHE A 11 17.15 6.90 26.43
N TYR A 12 16.44 6.05 25.68
CA TYR A 12 15.06 5.65 25.95
C TYR A 12 14.97 4.14 25.86
N SER A 13 15.41 3.44 26.90
CA SER A 13 15.58 1.99 26.84
C SER A 13 14.26 1.22 26.67
N LYS A 14 13.15 1.80 27.11
CA LYS A 14 11.78 1.30 26.90
C LYS A 14 11.21 1.59 25.50
N MET A 15 11.92 2.34 24.65
CA MET A 15 11.46 2.66 23.30
C MET A 15 11.54 1.43 22.40
N VAL A 16 10.42 1.09 21.76
CA VAL A 16 10.37 0.06 20.71
C VAL A 16 10.32 0.73 19.34
N HIS A 17 11.42 0.63 18.58
CA HIS A 17 11.43 1.14 17.20
C HIS A 17 10.81 0.13 16.23
N ILE A 18 9.78 0.58 15.51
CA ILE A 18 9.10 -0.16 14.45
C ILE A 18 9.31 0.52 13.09
N THR A 19 9.50 -0.26 12.03
CA THR A 19 9.35 0.26 10.67
C THR A 19 7.88 0.30 10.27
N CYS A 20 7.44 1.40 9.66
CA CYS A 20 6.04 1.61 9.27
C CYS A 20 5.43 0.42 8.50
N LEU A 21 4.38 -0.19 9.04
CA LEU A 21 3.73 -1.33 8.37
C LEU A 21 2.93 -0.95 7.13
N ALA A 22 2.33 0.24 7.06
CA ALA A 22 1.74 0.72 5.82
C ALA A 22 2.78 0.79 4.67
N HIS A 23 4.01 1.24 4.98
CA HIS A 23 5.13 1.16 4.04
C HIS A 23 5.51 -0.29 3.75
N GLY A 24 5.57 -1.15 4.76
CA GLY A 24 5.82 -2.58 4.60
C GLY A 24 4.87 -3.24 3.59
N LEU A 25 3.56 -3.05 3.77
CA LEU A 25 2.53 -3.54 2.85
C LEU A 25 2.64 -2.91 1.46
N HIS A 26 3.02 -1.63 1.36
CA HIS A 26 3.29 -1.02 0.06
C HIS A 26 4.43 -1.73 -0.69
N ARG A 27 5.49 -2.19 0.00
CA ARG A 27 6.56 -3.00 -0.65
C ARG A 27 6.04 -4.35 -1.13
N VAL A 28 5.04 -4.93 -0.46
CA VAL A 28 4.33 -6.12 -0.94
C VAL A 28 3.51 -5.78 -2.19
N CYS A 29 2.84 -4.63 -2.22
CA CYS A 29 2.13 -4.14 -3.42
C CYS A 29 3.08 -3.94 -4.62
N GLU A 30 4.29 -3.44 -4.40
CA GLU A 30 5.30 -3.34 -5.47
C GLU A 30 5.73 -4.70 -5.99
N LYS A 31 5.80 -5.71 -5.13
CA LYS A 31 6.05 -7.09 -5.58
C LYS A 31 4.86 -7.64 -6.36
N ILE A 32 3.63 -7.40 -5.93
CA ILE A 32 2.42 -7.75 -6.70
C ILE A 32 2.52 -7.14 -8.10
N ARG A 33 2.77 -5.83 -8.22
CA ARG A 33 2.94 -5.15 -9.50
C ARG A 33 3.99 -5.83 -10.40
N ALA A 34 5.14 -6.20 -9.84
CA ALA A 34 6.19 -6.88 -10.58
C ALA A 34 5.81 -8.27 -11.11
N GLU A 35 4.87 -8.98 -10.45
CA GLU A 35 4.34 -10.28 -10.91
C GLU A 35 3.28 -10.15 -12.03
N PHE A 36 2.86 -8.93 -12.37
CA PHE A 36 1.86 -8.64 -13.41
C PHE A 36 2.35 -7.57 -14.40
N PRO A 37 3.45 -7.81 -15.13
CA PRO A 37 4.06 -6.81 -16.01
C PRO A 37 3.11 -6.29 -17.11
N LYS A 38 2.20 -7.12 -17.62
CA LYS A 38 1.20 -6.70 -18.63
C LYS A 38 0.19 -5.70 -18.08
N VAL A 39 -0.30 -5.93 -16.86
CA VAL A 39 -1.21 -5.00 -16.17
C VAL A 39 -0.47 -3.70 -15.86
N ASP A 40 0.79 -3.80 -15.45
CA ASP A 40 1.64 -2.62 -15.23
C ASP A 40 1.85 -1.81 -16.51
N GLU A 41 2.14 -2.49 -17.63
CA GLU A 41 2.31 -1.86 -18.93
C GLU A 41 1.01 -1.22 -19.44
N LEU A 42 -0.14 -1.86 -19.24
CA LEU A 42 -1.46 -1.29 -19.54
C LEU A 42 -1.65 0.03 -18.80
N ILE A 43 -1.50 0.01 -17.47
CA ILE A 43 -1.72 1.17 -16.61
C ILE A 43 -0.78 2.32 -17.00
N LEU A 44 0.50 2.01 -17.28
CA LEU A 44 1.51 2.99 -17.67
C LEU A 44 1.22 3.63 -19.03
N ASN A 45 0.83 2.84 -20.04
CA ASN A 45 0.54 3.38 -21.37
C ASN A 45 -0.82 4.07 -21.42
N MET A 46 -1.83 3.60 -20.69
CA MET A 46 -3.14 4.26 -20.64
C MET A 46 -3.04 5.69 -20.09
N LYS A 47 -2.19 5.89 -19.06
CA LYS A 47 -1.88 7.24 -18.57
C LYS A 47 -1.39 8.16 -19.70
N LYS A 48 -0.53 7.65 -20.58
CA LYS A 48 0.01 8.43 -21.71
C LYS A 48 -1.05 8.72 -22.78
N VAL A 49 -2.02 7.83 -22.97
CA VAL A 49 -3.13 8.05 -23.92
C VAL A 49 -3.87 9.34 -23.57
N PHE A 50 -4.24 9.57 -22.31
CA PHE A 50 -5.04 10.74 -21.94
C PHE A 50 -4.23 11.95 -21.45
N LEU A 51 -2.92 11.81 -21.28
CA LEU A 51 -2.05 12.89 -20.81
C LEU A 51 -1.98 14.02 -21.84
N LYS A 52 -2.39 15.23 -21.45
CA LYS A 52 -2.38 16.45 -22.27
C LYS A 52 -3.11 16.30 -23.61
N ALA A 53 -4.19 15.50 -23.65
CA ALA A 53 -4.95 15.23 -24.86
C ALA A 53 -6.45 15.53 -24.68
N PRO A 54 -6.87 16.81 -24.73
CA PRO A 54 -8.26 17.21 -24.48
C PRO A 54 -9.26 16.52 -25.40
N ALA A 55 -8.95 16.38 -26.69
CA ALA A 55 -9.83 15.72 -27.66
C ALA A 55 -10.11 14.24 -27.30
N ARG A 56 -9.09 13.51 -26.81
CA ARG A 56 -9.27 12.11 -26.37
C ARG A 56 -10.02 12.00 -25.05
N VAL A 57 -9.82 12.97 -24.14
CA VAL A 57 -10.61 13.07 -22.91
C VAL A 57 -12.08 13.34 -23.21
N GLU A 58 -12.36 14.20 -24.18
CA GLU A 58 -13.73 14.51 -24.60
C GLU A 58 -14.40 13.31 -25.26
N LEU A 59 -13.69 12.61 -26.14
CA LEU A 59 -14.15 11.33 -26.69
C LEU A 59 -14.48 10.31 -25.59
N PHE A 60 -13.61 10.18 -24.59
CA PHE A 60 -13.84 9.27 -23.47
C PHE A 60 -15.13 9.60 -22.73
N ARG A 61 -15.33 10.88 -22.38
CA ARG A 61 -16.54 11.35 -21.68
C ARG A 61 -17.82 11.12 -22.48
N ARG A 62 -17.75 11.29 -23.81
CA ARG A 62 -18.89 11.04 -24.69
C ARG A 62 -19.26 9.55 -24.77
N GLU A 63 -18.25 8.69 -24.89
CA GLU A 63 -18.46 7.26 -25.15
C GLU A 63 -18.64 6.40 -23.90
N ALA A 64 -18.19 6.91 -22.74
CA ALA A 64 -18.30 6.29 -21.43
C ALA A 64 -18.62 7.33 -20.34
N PRO A 65 -19.80 7.99 -20.38
CA PRO A 65 -20.14 9.11 -19.49
C PRO A 65 -20.22 8.71 -18.01
N GLU A 66 -20.64 7.48 -17.73
CA GLU A 66 -20.76 6.95 -16.36
C GLU A 66 -19.44 6.38 -15.81
N THR A 67 -18.37 6.38 -16.61
CA THR A 67 -17.06 5.86 -16.20
C THR A 67 -16.12 7.01 -15.87
N PRO A 68 -15.47 7.04 -14.69
CA PRO A 68 -14.49 8.07 -14.39
C PRO A 68 -13.26 7.90 -15.29
N LEU A 69 -12.54 8.99 -15.56
CA LEU A 69 -11.30 8.90 -16.36
C LEU A 69 -10.29 7.93 -15.71
N PRO A 70 -9.48 7.22 -16.52
CA PRO A 70 -8.53 6.27 -15.97
C PRO A 70 -7.58 6.92 -14.95
N PRO A 71 -7.41 6.31 -13.76
CA PRO A 71 -6.57 6.87 -12.73
C PRO A 71 -5.12 6.90 -13.19
N SER A 72 -4.40 7.95 -12.80
CA SER A 72 -2.96 8.02 -12.96
C SER A 72 -2.29 7.61 -11.66
N PRO A 73 -1.70 6.40 -11.56
CA PRO A 73 -0.99 6.02 -10.35
C PRO A 73 0.14 7.00 -10.07
N ILE A 74 0.30 7.33 -8.79
CA ILE A 74 1.37 8.17 -8.30
C ILE A 74 2.35 7.21 -7.65
N ILE A 75 3.55 7.09 -8.23
CA ILE A 75 4.59 6.15 -7.78
C ILE A 75 4.88 6.33 -6.28
N THR A 76 4.83 7.56 -5.78
CA THR A 76 5.13 7.89 -4.38
C THR A 76 3.95 7.66 -3.41
N ARG A 77 2.74 7.34 -3.90
CA ARG A 77 1.52 7.21 -3.09
C ARG A 77 1.06 5.76 -3.00
N TRP A 78 0.99 5.25 -1.77
CA TRP A 78 0.75 3.84 -1.47
C TRP A 78 -0.58 3.34 -2.03
N GLY A 79 -0.59 2.12 -2.57
CA GLY A 79 -1.79 1.43 -3.06
C GLY A 79 -2.41 1.98 -4.35
N THR A 80 -1.88 3.05 -4.95
CA THR A 80 -2.49 3.68 -6.14
C THR A 80 -2.48 2.77 -7.38
N TRP A 81 -1.46 1.92 -7.53
CA TRP A 81 -1.40 0.94 -8.61
C TRP A 81 -2.49 -0.13 -8.48
N LEU A 82 -2.72 -0.67 -7.27
CA LEU A 82 -3.80 -1.63 -7.04
C LEU A 82 -5.18 -1.00 -7.30
N LYS A 83 -5.40 0.24 -6.86
CA LYS A 83 -6.63 0.99 -7.18
C LYS A 83 -6.82 1.15 -8.69
N ALA A 84 -5.75 1.38 -9.44
CA ALA A 84 -5.83 1.45 -10.89
C ALA A 84 -6.17 0.09 -11.51
N ALA A 85 -5.50 -0.99 -11.10
CA ALA A 85 -5.84 -2.35 -11.55
C ALA A 85 -7.31 -2.71 -11.25
N MET A 86 -7.80 -2.33 -10.07
CA MET A 86 -9.21 -2.52 -9.70
C MET A 86 -10.16 -1.77 -10.62
N TYR A 87 -9.89 -0.48 -10.86
CA TYR A 87 -10.65 0.34 -11.80
C TYR A 87 -10.71 -0.27 -13.21
N TYR A 88 -9.59 -0.78 -13.73
CA TYR A 88 -9.59 -1.42 -15.05
C TYR A 88 -10.38 -2.73 -15.07
N CYS A 89 -10.38 -3.50 -13.97
CA CYS A 89 -11.19 -4.71 -13.86
C CYS A 89 -12.69 -4.38 -13.92
N GLU A 90 -13.13 -3.34 -13.18
CA GLU A 90 -14.54 -2.94 -13.10
C GLU A 90 -15.05 -2.31 -14.41
N ASN A 91 -14.18 -1.57 -15.11
CA ASN A 91 -14.57 -0.76 -16.26
C ASN A 91 -14.01 -1.30 -17.60
N PHE A 92 -13.53 -2.54 -17.63
CA PHE A 92 -12.75 -3.08 -18.75
C PHE A 92 -13.46 -2.91 -20.10
N LYS A 93 -14.73 -3.30 -20.19
CA LYS A 93 -15.53 -3.26 -21.42
C LYS A 93 -15.70 -1.82 -21.94
N ALA A 94 -16.02 -0.89 -21.05
CA ALA A 94 -16.20 0.53 -21.41
C ALA A 94 -14.89 1.12 -21.93
N ILE A 95 -13.77 0.88 -21.22
CA ILE A 95 -12.46 1.40 -21.62
C ILE A 95 -12.01 0.78 -22.93
N LYS A 96 -12.20 -0.53 -23.12
CA LYS A 96 -11.86 -1.23 -24.37
C LYS A 96 -12.62 -0.66 -25.57
N LYS A 97 -13.91 -0.32 -25.40
CA LYS A 97 -14.70 0.38 -26.43
C LYS A 97 -14.07 1.73 -26.80
N VAL A 98 -13.75 2.57 -25.80
CA VAL A 98 -13.14 3.89 -26.05
C VAL A 98 -11.80 3.75 -26.76
N VAL A 99 -10.94 2.84 -26.30
CA VAL A 99 -9.62 2.59 -26.89
C VAL A 99 -9.72 2.15 -28.35
N HIS A 100 -10.73 1.35 -28.70
CA HIS A 100 -10.94 0.90 -30.07
C HIS A 100 -11.24 2.07 -31.02
N LEU A 101 -11.93 3.11 -30.55
CA LEU A 101 -12.28 4.30 -31.33
C LEU A 101 -11.10 5.26 -31.54
N LEU A 102 -10.02 5.12 -30.80
CA LEU A 102 -8.83 5.94 -30.95
C LEU A 102 -8.00 5.49 -32.16
N ASP A 103 -7.37 6.41 -32.87
CA ASP A 103 -6.42 6.07 -33.93
C ASP A 103 -5.10 5.56 -33.31
N ALA A 104 -4.58 4.45 -33.83
CA ALA A 104 -3.30 3.89 -33.37
C ALA A 104 -2.10 4.75 -33.81
N ASP A 105 -2.25 5.50 -34.90
CA ASP A 105 -1.18 6.34 -35.47
C ASP A 105 -1.04 7.69 -34.73
N ASP A 106 -2.07 8.11 -33.99
CA ASP A 106 -2.06 9.34 -33.18
C ASP A 106 -1.01 9.33 -32.06
N ALA A 107 -0.72 8.15 -31.51
CA ALA A 107 0.30 7.98 -30.47
C ALA A 107 0.71 6.51 -30.30
N LEU A 108 2.01 6.28 -30.15
CA LEU A 108 2.58 4.94 -29.86
C LEU A 108 1.93 4.26 -28.64
N SER A 109 1.48 5.03 -27.64
CA SER A 109 0.78 4.47 -26.47
C SER A 109 -0.57 3.84 -26.83
N ILE A 110 -1.28 4.35 -27.83
CA ILE A 110 -2.59 3.83 -28.25
C ILE A 110 -2.41 2.45 -28.89
N GLY A 111 -1.48 2.33 -29.85
CA GLY A 111 -1.15 1.03 -30.45
C GLY A 111 -0.73 -0.02 -29.41
N LYS A 112 0.09 0.36 -28.42
CA LYS A 112 0.46 -0.52 -27.31
C LYS A 112 -0.74 -0.96 -26.47
N VAL A 113 -1.60 -0.03 -26.06
CA VAL A 113 -2.79 -0.36 -25.26
C VAL A 113 -3.73 -1.26 -26.03
N LYS A 114 -3.98 -0.99 -27.32
CA LYS A 114 -4.80 -1.86 -28.18
C LYS A 114 -4.26 -3.30 -28.21
N LYS A 115 -2.95 -3.45 -28.41
CA LYS A 115 -2.28 -4.77 -28.40
C LYS A 115 -2.49 -5.50 -27.07
N ILE A 116 -2.19 -4.84 -25.95
CA ILE A 116 -2.32 -5.43 -24.60
C ILE A 116 -3.78 -5.82 -24.31
N MET A 117 -4.75 -4.97 -24.65
CA MET A 117 -6.19 -5.24 -24.46
C MET A 117 -6.77 -6.35 -25.34
N SER A 118 -5.99 -6.83 -26.31
CA SER A 118 -6.34 -7.96 -27.17
C SER A 118 -5.81 -9.28 -26.63
N GLU A 119 -4.96 -9.25 -25.61
CA GLU A 119 -4.41 -10.45 -24.99
C GLU A 119 -5.45 -11.17 -24.11
N THR A 120 -5.49 -12.49 -24.22
CA THR A 120 -6.53 -13.34 -23.59
C THR A 120 -6.38 -13.45 -22.08
N ASP A 121 -5.19 -13.25 -21.54
CA ASP A 121 -4.89 -13.40 -20.11
C ASP A 121 -5.06 -12.09 -19.31
N LEU A 122 -5.26 -10.94 -19.97
CA LEU A 122 -5.33 -9.65 -19.29
C LEU A 122 -6.53 -9.55 -18.34
N GLU A 123 -7.74 -9.90 -18.80
CA GLU A 123 -8.96 -9.85 -17.99
C GLU A 123 -8.85 -10.79 -16.78
N SER A 124 -8.34 -12.01 -16.99
CA SER A 124 -8.08 -12.98 -15.93
C SER A 124 -7.06 -12.47 -14.92
N ASN A 125 -5.99 -11.81 -15.37
CA ASN A 125 -5.00 -11.20 -14.48
C ASN A 125 -5.60 -10.03 -13.66
N LEU A 126 -6.42 -9.17 -14.28
CA LEU A 126 -7.11 -8.07 -13.59
C LEU A 126 -8.08 -8.61 -12.52
N ALA A 127 -8.90 -9.61 -12.87
CA ALA A 127 -9.82 -10.26 -11.94
C ALA A 127 -9.09 -10.95 -10.78
N PHE A 128 -7.96 -11.60 -11.07
CA PHE A 128 -7.12 -12.22 -10.06
C PHE A 128 -6.55 -11.18 -9.09
N ILE A 129 -6.02 -10.05 -9.59
CA ILE A 129 -5.49 -8.96 -8.75
C ILE A 129 -6.59 -8.38 -7.88
N TYR A 130 -7.75 -8.06 -8.47
CA TYR A 130 -8.88 -7.47 -7.75
C TYR A 130 -9.29 -8.36 -6.58
N THR A 131 -9.60 -9.63 -6.87
CA THR A 131 -10.15 -10.57 -5.90
C THR A 131 -9.17 -10.89 -4.77
N ASN A 132 -7.88 -11.07 -5.11
CA ASN A 132 -6.90 -11.57 -4.14
C ASN A 132 -6.11 -10.47 -3.43
N TYR A 133 -5.96 -9.28 -4.02
CA TYR A 133 -5.10 -8.23 -3.47
C TYR A 133 -5.79 -6.88 -3.30
N GLY A 134 -7.02 -6.70 -3.81
CA GLY A 134 -7.76 -5.44 -3.69
C GLY A 134 -7.94 -4.98 -2.24
N PHE A 135 -8.12 -5.94 -1.31
CA PHE A 135 -8.28 -5.67 0.12
C PHE A 135 -7.10 -4.91 0.74
N LEU A 136 -5.88 -5.04 0.18
CA LEU A 136 -4.69 -4.34 0.69
C LEU A 136 -4.83 -2.82 0.61
N THR A 137 -5.60 -2.31 -0.35
CA THR A 137 -5.82 -0.86 -0.50
C THR A 137 -6.56 -0.28 0.71
N THR A 138 -7.60 -0.97 1.19
CA THR A 138 -8.35 -0.60 2.39
C THR A 138 -7.50 -0.73 3.64
N ILE A 139 -6.76 -1.83 3.78
CA ILE A 139 -5.89 -2.07 4.94
C ILE A 139 -4.82 -1.00 5.07
N ILE A 140 -4.15 -0.64 3.97
CA ILE A 140 -3.14 0.42 3.99
C ILE A 140 -3.76 1.73 4.48
N THR A 141 -4.95 2.09 4.01
CA THR A 141 -5.67 3.29 4.48
C THR A 141 -6.06 3.19 5.95
N CYS A 142 -6.50 2.04 6.45
CA CYS A 142 -6.76 1.82 7.88
C CYS A 142 -5.49 1.95 8.73
N LEU A 143 -4.35 1.47 8.26
CA LEU A 143 -3.08 1.64 8.97
C LEU A 143 -2.59 3.11 8.97
N GLU A 144 -3.16 3.97 8.12
CA GLU A 144 -2.88 5.41 8.08
C GLU A 144 -3.76 6.24 9.04
N THR A 145 -4.74 5.62 9.72
CA THR A 145 -5.59 6.31 10.71
C THR A 145 -4.94 6.34 12.10
N GLN A 146 -5.34 7.33 12.90
CA GLN A 146 -4.87 7.54 14.27
C GLN A 146 -5.84 6.94 15.29
N GLY A 147 -5.34 6.68 16.50
CA GLY A 147 -6.18 6.28 17.64
C GLY A 147 -6.63 4.82 17.64
N THR A 148 -6.13 4.00 16.72
CA THR A 148 -6.39 2.56 16.68
C THR A 148 -5.69 1.88 17.87
N LEU A 149 -6.39 0.95 18.54
CA LEU A 149 -5.79 0.10 19.57
C LEU A 149 -4.68 -0.76 18.96
N LEU A 150 -3.61 -0.98 19.73
CA LEU A 150 -2.52 -1.84 19.29
C LEU A 150 -3.02 -3.23 18.90
N THR A 151 -3.91 -3.82 19.72
CA THR A 151 -4.50 -5.14 19.48
C THR A 151 -5.24 -5.23 18.15
N ASP A 152 -6.04 -4.22 17.82
CA ASP A 152 -6.79 -4.17 16.56
C ASP A 152 -5.85 -3.99 15.36
N ALA A 153 -4.80 -3.20 15.55
CA ALA A 153 -3.80 -2.94 14.52
C ALA A 153 -2.96 -4.20 14.24
N ILE A 154 -2.54 -4.96 15.27
CA ILE A 154 -1.87 -6.26 15.12
C ILE A 154 -2.80 -7.25 14.40
N LYS A 155 -4.04 -7.41 14.88
CA LYS A 155 -5.03 -8.31 14.27
C LYS A 155 -5.29 -7.99 12.81
N THR A 156 -5.28 -6.72 12.44
CA THR A 156 -5.40 -6.27 11.05
C THR A 156 -4.27 -6.82 10.18
N VAL A 157 -3.04 -6.85 10.69
CA VAL A 157 -1.87 -7.37 9.96
C VAL A 157 -1.89 -8.90 9.91
N GLU A 158 -2.28 -9.57 10.98
CA GLU A 158 -2.47 -11.03 10.99
C GLU A 158 -3.54 -11.47 9.99
N ASN A 159 -4.63 -10.70 9.86
CA ASN A 159 -5.64 -10.94 8.83
C ASN A 159 -5.08 -10.80 7.40
N VAL A 160 -4.11 -9.89 7.18
CA VAL A 160 -3.41 -9.79 5.89
C VAL A 160 -2.58 -11.04 5.65
N GLU A 161 -1.80 -11.49 6.63
CA GLU A 161 -1.00 -12.71 6.56
C GLU A 161 -1.86 -13.92 6.19
N ASN A 162 -2.96 -14.11 6.91
CA ASN A 162 -3.90 -15.20 6.66
C ASN A 162 -4.46 -15.17 5.23
N LYS A 163 -4.93 -14.01 4.76
CA LYS A 163 -5.46 -13.86 3.38
C LYS A 163 -4.39 -14.07 2.31
N LEU A 164 -3.16 -13.62 2.53
CA LEU A 164 -2.08 -13.84 1.57
C LEU A 164 -1.66 -15.31 1.54
N ASN A 165 -1.63 -15.97 2.70
CA ASN A 165 -1.27 -17.38 2.80
C ASN A 165 -2.28 -18.29 2.07
N THR A 166 -3.55 -17.93 1.93
CA THR A 166 -4.53 -18.74 1.17
C THR A 166 -4.25 -18.80 -0.34
N ILE A 167 -3.40 -17.92 -0.88
CA ILE A 167 -3.15 -17.82 -2.33
C ILE A 167 -1.98 -18.74 -2.71
N LYS A 168 -2.30 -19.96 -3.15
CA LYS A 168 -1.30 -21.03 -3.38
C LYS A 168 -0.72 -21.12 -4.79
N CYS A 169 -1.08 -20.21 -5.71
CA CYS A 169 -0.46 -20.19 -7.03
C CYS A 169 1.00 -19.70 -6.97
N SER A 170 1.79 -19.93 -8.03
CA SER A 170 3.22 -19.56 -8.08
C SER A 170 3.49 -18.09 -7.75
N LYS A 171 2.69 -17.17 -8.31
CA LYS A 171 2.75 -15.73 -8.00
C LYS A 171 2.40 -15.47 -6.54
N GLY A 172 1.35 -16.10 -6.03
CA GLY A 172 0.89 -15.97 -4.64
C GLY A 172 1.95 -16.37 -3.63
N ILE A 173 2.60 -17.53 -3.83
CA ILE A 173 3.72 -18.00 -2.99
C ILE A 173 4.85 -16.95 -2.97
N THR A 174 5.20 -16.40 -4.13
CA THR A 174 6.27 -15.40 -4.26
C THR A 174 5.92 -14.09 -3.54
N ILE A 175 4.66 -13.66 -3.61
CA ILE A 175 4.15 -12.46 -2.94
C ILE A 175 4.06 -12.68 -1.42
N TYR A 176 3.61 -13.85 -0.97
CA TYR A 176 3.55 -14.21 0.45
C TYR A 176 4.95 -14.25 1.08
N LYS A 177 5.92 -14.88 0.41
CA LYS A 177 7.33 -14.85 0.83
C LYS A 177 7.83 -13.41 0.99
N LYS A 178 7.40 -12.49 0.10
CA LYS A 178 7.76 -11.08 0.23
C LYS A 178 7.18 -10.44 1.49
N PHE A 179 5.93 -10.77 1.82
CA PHE A 179 5.31 -10.33 3.07
C PHE A 179 6.09 -10.85 4.28
N GLU A 180 6.43 -12.14 4.32
CA GLU A 180 7.23 -12.73 5.41
C GLU A 180 8.58 -12.02 5.58
N GLU A 181 9.30 -11.75 4.49
CA GLU A 181 10.56 -11.00 4.54
C GLU A 181 10.41 -9.59 5.13
N VAL A 182 9.29 -8.91 4.81
CA VAL A 182 9.00 -7.56 5.29
C VAL A 182 8.72 -7.58 6.79
N ILE A 183 7.91 -8.54 7.25
CA ILE A 183 7.56 -8.69 8.67
C ILE A 183 8.77 -9.17 9.49
N ALA A 184 9.53 -10.15 8.99
CA ALA A 184 10.69 -10.70 9.69
C ALA A 184 11.78 -9.66 9.98
N LYS A 185 11.95 -8.67 9.09
CA LYS A 185 12.89 -7.54 9.26
C LYS A 185 12.43 -6.51 10.29
N ASN A 186 11.19 -6.59 10.75
CA ASN A 186 10.60 -5.62 11.68
C ASN A 186 10.59 -6.18 13.11
N LEU A 187 11.75 -6.17 13.76
CA LEU A 187 11.89 -6.71 15.12
C LEU A 187 10.98 -6.03 16.14
N GLY A 188 10.80 -4.70 16.04
CA GLY A 188 9.88 -3.96 16.91
C GLY A 188 8.42 -4.40 16.75
N PHE A 189 8.00 -4.80 15.54
CA PHE A 189 6.67 -5.37 15.35
C PHE A 189 6.49 -6.68 16.12
N LYS A 190 7.51 -7.57 16.16
CA LYS A 190 7.46 -8.81 16.95
C LYS A 190 7.28 -8.53 18.45
N ILE A 191 7.99 -7.52 18.97
CA ILE A 191 7.85 -7.08 20.36
C ILE A 191 6.43 -6.58 20.61
N LEU A 192 5.90 -5.73 19.73
CA LEU A 192 4.52 -5.21 19.84
C LEU A 192 3.46 -6.31 19.72
N THR A 193 3.66 -7.32 18.88
CA THR A 193 2.78 -8.50 18.80
C THR A 193 2.77 -9.25 20.13
N LYS A 194 3.93 -9.47 20.76
CA LYS A 194 3.99 -10.11 22.09
C LYS A 194 3.28 -9.26 23.16
N ILE A 195 3.52 -7.95 23.18
CA ILE A 195 2.79 -7.02 24.07
C ILE A 195 1.27 -7.13 23.85
N SER A 196 0.83 -7.15 22.59
CA SER A 196 -0.59 -7.30 22.24
C SER A 196 -1.18 -8.62 22.76
N LYS A 197 -0.43 -9.73 22.66
CA LYS A 197 -0.88 -11.04 23.18
C LYS A 197 -1.01 -11.05 24.70
N VAL A 198 -0.07 -10.41 25.40
CA VAL A 198 -0.15 -10.22 26.87
C VAL A 198 -1.39 -9.40 27.23
N MET A 199 -1.66 -8.30 26.51
CA MET A 199 -2.86 -7.47 26.73
C MET A 199 -4.18 -8.22 26.50
N LEU A 200 -4.20 -9.20 25.59
CA LEU A 200 -5.36 -10.05 25.30
C LEU A 200 -5.47 -11.25 26.23
N GLY A 201 -4.47 -11.49 27.10
CA GLY A 201 -4.40 -12.67 27.96
C GLY A 201 -4.05 -13.97 27.22
N GLU A 202 -3.59 -13.88 25.96
CA GLU A 202 -3.18 -15.03 25.14
C GLU A 202 -1.77 -15.52 25.50
N GLU A 203 -0.96 -14.66 26.11
CA GLU A 203 0.40 -14.99 26.57
C GLU A 203 0.58 -14.51 28.02
N ILE A 204 1.04 -15.40 28.89
CA ILE A 204 1.14 -15.14 30.34
C ILE A 204 2.55 -14.66 30.71
N THR A 205 3.56 -14.95 29.88
CA THR A 205 4.96 -14.63 30.19
C THR A 205 5.43 -13.37 29.47
N MET A 206 6.17 -12.55 30.22
CA MET A 206 6.83 -11.36 29.68
C MET A 206 8.11 -11.70 28.91
N ASP A 207 8.52 -12.97 28.86
CA ASP A 207 9.88 -13.43 28.51
C ASP A 207 10.59 -12.64 27.41
N ASN A 208 10.48 -12.91 26.11
CA ASN A 208 11.29 -12.21 25.09
C ASN A 208 10.98 -10.71 24.83
N LEU A 209 10.58 -9.93 25.85
CA LEU A 209 10.52 -8.47 25.85
C LEU A 209 11.84 -7.88 26.39
N PRO A 210 12.17 -6.61 26.05
CA PRO A 210 13.27 -5.90 26.68
C PRO A 210 13.10 -5.87 28.22
N GLU A 211 14.17 -6.17 28.95
CA GLU A 211 14.18 -6.26 30.44
C GLU A 211 13.64 -5.01 31.14
N ASP A 212 13.80 -3.85 30.50
CA ASP A 212 13.37 -2.56 31.04
C ASP A 212 11.85 -2.32 30.91
N ILE A 213 11.09 -3.18 30.21
CA ILE A 213 9.63 -3.06 30.08
C ILE A 213 8.94 -3.80 31.22
N SER A 214 8.36 -3.04 32.15
CA SER A 214 7.55 -3.56 33.25
C SER A 214 6.07 -3.72 32.88
N CYS A 215 5.27 -4.30 33.78
CA CYS A 215 3.83 -4.47 33.61
C CYS A 215 3.11 -3.12 33.43
N ASP A 216 3.43 -2.11 34.25
CA ASP A 216 2.83 -0.78 34.18
C ASP A 216 3.17 -0.09 32.85
N ASP A 217 4.33 -0.41 32.27
CA ASP A 217 4.74 0.17 30.99
C ASP A 217 3.87 -0.30 29.82
N LEU A 218 3.30 -1.51 29.91
CA LEU A 218 2.42 -2.05 28.87
C LEU A 218 1.22 -1.15 28.61
N LEU A 219 0.70 -0.48 29.65
CA LEU A 219 -0.44 0.42 29.52
C LEU A 219 -0.17 1.57 28.53
N TYR A 220 1.09 2.03 28.43
CA TYR A 220 1.49 3.06 27.46
C TYR A 220 1.51 2.56 26.02
N PHE A 221 1.54 1.24 25.80
CA PHE A 221 1.49 0.65 24.47
C PHE A 221 0.07 0.45 23.94
N LYS A 222 -0.97 0.72 24.73
CA LYS A 222 -2.38 0.47 24.35
C LYS A 222 -2.76 1.08 23.00
N TYR A 223 -2.22 2.25 22.69
CA TYR A 223 -2.41 2.98 21.43
C TYR A 223 -1.10 3.15 20.65
N ALA A 224 -0.12 2.27 20.85
CA ALA A 224 1.16 2.35 20.17
C ALA A 224 0.97 2.27 18.64
N PRO A 225 1.45 3.26 17.87
CA PRO A 225 1.26 3.28 16.43
C PRO A 225 2.18 2.25 15.75
N ILE A 226 1.61 1.41 14.90
CA ILE A 226 2.38 0.46 14.05
C ILE A 226 2.69 1.02 12.65
N SER A 227 2.26 2.25 12.38
CA SER A 227 2.57 2.99 11.17
C SER A 227 3.22 4.33 11.52
N SER A 228 4.14 4.82 10.67
CA SER A 228 4.84 6.09 10.91
C SER A 228 4.12 7.27 10.23
N VAL A 229 2.83 7.14 9.95
CA VAL A 229 2.06 8.20 9.28
C VAL A 229 1.96 9.41 10.21
N ASP A 230 1.85 9.17 11.50
CA ASP A 230 1.82 10.20 12.54
C ASP A 230 3.15 10.91 12.65
N VAL A 231 4.25 10.16 12.62
CA VAL A 231 5.60 10.73 12.59
C VAL A 231 5.78 11.64 11.37
N LYS A 232 5.35 11.21 10.17
CA LYS A 232 5.44 12.04 8.95
C LYS A 232 4.58 13.30 9.04
N ARG A 233 3.37 13.22 9.59
CA ARG A 233 2.49 14.38 9.78
C ARG A 233 3.12 15.37 10.76
N SER A 234 3.63 14.90 11.90
CA SER A 234 4.33 15.74 12.87
C SER A 234 5.58 16.39 12.27
N PHE A 235 6.41 15.66 11.54
CA PHE A 235 7.55 16.24 10.83
C PHE A 235 7.13 17.31 9.82
N SER A 236 6.01 17.12 9.10
CA SER A 236 5.49 18.14 8.19
C SER A 236 5.05 19.40 8.93
N VAL A 237 4.40 19.26 10.10
CA VAL A 237 4.00 20.38 10.95
C VAL A 237 5.22 21.13 11.45
N TYR A 238 6.20 20.43 12.04
CA TYR A 238 7.44 21.04 12.51
C TYR A 238 8.23 21.68 11.38
N LYS A 239 8.33 21.03 10.22
CA LYS A 239 8.99 21.61 9.05
C LYS A 239 8.31 22.90 8.60
N ASN A 240 6.97 22.97 8.62
CA ASN A 240 6.25 24.19 8.27
C ASN A 240 6.42 25.29 9.34
N MET A 241 6.46 24.93 10.62
CA MET A 241 6.69 25.86 11.73
C MET A 241 8.12 26.42 11.76
N LEU A 242 9.10 25.60 11.39
CA LEU A 242 10.53 25.93 11.40
C LEU A 242 11.05 26.39 10.02
N ALA A 243 10.21 26.42 8.99
CA ALA A 243 10.61 26.96 7.69
C ALA A 243 10.84 28.47 7.82
N ASP A 244 11.93 28.97 7.23
CA ASP A 244 12.31 30.40 7.17
C ASP A 244 11.34 31.27 6.34
N ASN A 245 10.10 30.83 6.15
CA ASN A 245 9.07 31.52 5.38
C ASN A 245 8.44 32.70 6.14
N ARG A 246 9.12 33.27 7.15
CA ARG A 246 8.73 34.56 7.71
C ARG A 246 8.93 35.59 6.60
N ARG A 247 7.83 35.99 5.95
CA ARG A 247 7.82 37.23 5.17
C ARG A 247 8.26 38.33 6.13
N SER A 248 9.47 38.83 5.91
CA SER A 248 9.95 40.09 6.47
C SER A 248 8.86 41.13 6.18
N SER A 249 8.19 41.56 7.26
CA SER A 249 7.19 42.63 7.23
C SER A 249 7.90 43.96 7.06
#